data_AF-B4S7X1-F1
#
_entry.id   AF-B4S7X1-F1
#
_cell.length_a   1.000
_cell.length_b   1.000
_cell.length_c   1.000
_cell.angle_alpha   90.00
_cell.angle_beta   90.00
_cell.angle_gamma   90.00
#
_symmetry.space_group_name_H-M   'P 1'
#
loop_
_entity.id
_entity.type
_entity.pdbx_description
1 polymer ?
#
loop_
_entity_poly.entity_id
_entity_poly.type
_entity_poly.pdbx_seq_one_letter_code
_entity_poly.pdbx_strand_id
1 'polypeptide(L)'
;MLKDALGNYRGTLSDVNRIILRNQDNALAWYDRGNLKHSAGDDEGAIDDYTEALRIGLRKREELHALGNRAMALATLGRYEEAIMDCTSIIDALPKNKSLLRTAHLRRAELNKRTGNAQAARLDSQAAEQLTLR
;
A
#
# COMPACT_ATOMS: atom_id res chain seq x y z
N MET A 1 -12.88 -22.48 -1.24
CA MET A 1 -12.15 -21.19 -1.22
C MET A 1 -12.80 -20.27 -2.23
N LEU A 2 -13.37 -19.14 -1.79
CA LEU A 2 -14.01 -18.17 -2.67
C LEU A 2 -13.04 -17.01 -2.90
N LYS A 3 -12.40 -16.99 -4.07
CA LYS A 3 -11.81 -15.76 -4.61
C LYS A 3 -12.95 -14.85 -5.02
N ASP A 4 -12.86 -13.55 -4.75
CA ASP A 4 -13.76 -12.61 -5.41
C ASP A 4 -13.39 -12.49 -6.91
N ALA A 5 -14.21 -11.76 -7.68
CA ALA A 5 -13.96 -11.52 -9.10
C ALA A 5 -12.65 -10.76 -9.39
N LEU A 6 -12.00 -10.23 -8.36
CA LEU A 6 -10.73 -9.51 -8.43
C LEU A 6 -9.54 -10.39 -8.04
N GLY A 7 -9.78 -11.64 -7.64
CA GLY A 7 -8.75 -12.59 -7.24
C GLY A 7 -8.33 -12.48 -5.77
N ASN A 8 -8.95 -11.58 -4.99
CA ASN A 8 -8.65 -11.43 -3.57
C ASN A 8 -9.24 -12.62 -2.82
N TYR A 9 -8.44 -13.23 -1.96
CA TYR A 9 -8.91 -14.26 -1.05
C TYR A 9 -9.81 -13.60 0.00
N ARG A 10 -11.12 -13.89 -0.04
CA ARG A 10 -12.02 -13.71 1.12
C ARG A 10 -11.75 -14.80 2.17
N GLY A 11 -10.47 -15.14 2.34
CA GLY A 11 -9.99 -16.26 3.13
C GLY A 11 -9.57 -15.80 4.52
N THR A 12 -9.60 -16.74 5.46
CA THR A 12 -8.96 -16.54 6.77
C THR A 12 -7.44 -16.52 6.62
N LEU A 13 -6.70 -16.03 7.62
CA LEU A 13 -5.24 -16.17 7.67
C LEU A 13 -4.78 -17.62 7.41
N SER A 14 -5.54 -18.60 7.92
CA SER A 14 -5.27 -20.03 7.71
C SER A 14 -5.36 -20.45 6.24
N ASP A 15 -6.35 -19.94 5.50
CA ASP A 15 -6.51 -20.23 4.07
C ASP A 15 -5.36 -19.65 3.26
N VAL A 16 -5.02 -18.38 3.51
CA VAL A 16 -3.94 -17.68 2.81
C VAL A 16 -2.58 -18.33 3.10
N ASN A 17 -2.35 -18.75 4.34
CA ASN A 17 -1.14 -19.50 4.71
C ASN A 17 -1.01 -20.81 3.94
N ARG A 18 -2.10 -21.57 3.76
CA ARG A 18 -2.07 -22.80 2.96
C ARG A 18 -1.74 -22.56 1.49
N ILE A 19 -2.13 -21.41 0.95
CA ILE A 19 -1.81 -21.04 -0.43
C ILE A 19 -0.32 -20.72 -0.55
N ILE A 20 0.22 -19.91 0.35
CA ILE A 20 1.65 -19.56 0.38
C ILE A 20 2.52 -20.82 0.56
N LEU A 21 2.11 -21.74 1.46
CA LEU A 21 2.81 -23.01 1.66
C LEU A 21 2.87 -23.88 0.40
N ARG A 22 1.84 -23.82 -0.45
CA ARG A 22 1.77 -24.59 -1.71
C ARG A 22 2.46 -23.88 -2.87
N ASN A 23 2.47 -22.56 -2.87
CA ASN A 23 3.10 -21.75 -3.89
C ASN A 23 3.60 -20.43 -3.27
N GLN A 24 4.90 -20.37 -3.00
CA GLN A 24 5.54 -19.20 -2.41
C GLN A 24 5.66 -18.04 -3.38
N ASP A 25 5.57 -18.28 -4.70
CA ASP A 25 5.60 -17.24 -5.74
C ASP A 25 4.21 -16.64 -6.03
N ASN A 26 3.22 -16.91 -5.18
CA ASN A 26 1.90 -16.32 -5.32
C ASN A 26 1.85 -14.93 -4.67
N ALA A 27 2.29 -13.90 -5.39
CA ALA A 27 2.31 -12.51 -4.91
C ALA A 27 0.97 -12.02 -4.32
N LEU A 28 -0.16 -12.42 -4.92
CA LEU A 28 -1.49 -12.04 -4.43
C LEU A 28 -1.79 -12.63 -3.04
N ALA A 29 -1.33 -13.87 -2.78
CA ALA A 29 -1.52 -14.48 -1.46
C ALA A 29 -0.72 -13.74 -0.38
N TRP A 30 0.50 -13.31 -0.68
CA TRP A 30 1.28 -12.45 0.23
C TRP A 30 0.60 -11.11 0.46
N TYR A 31 0.15 -10.43 -0.60
CA TYR A 31 -0.61 -9.18 -0.48
C TYR A 31 -1.87 -9.32 0.39
N ASP A 32 -2.67 -10.37 0.16
CA ASP A 32 -3.88 -10.63 0.94
C ASP A 32 -3.56 -10.97 2.41
N ARG A 33 -2.45 -11.66 2.68
CA ARG A 33 -2.01 -11.90 4.06
C ARG A 33 -1.59 -10.61 4.75
N GLY A 34 -0.89 -9.73 4.03
CA GLY A 34 -0.54 -8.39 4.51
C GLY A 34 -1.79 -7.58 4.91
N ASN A 35 -2.85 -7.62 4.09
CA ASN A 35 -4.12 -6.96 4.40
C ASN A 35 -4.77 -7.50 5.69
N LEU A 36 -4.77 -8.84 5.86
CA LEU A 36 -5.31 -9.49 7.05
C LEU A 36 -4.51 -9.15 8.31
N LYS A 37 -3.17 -9.15 8.23
CA LYS A 37 -2.29 -8.79 9.35
C LYS A 37 -2.43 -7.33 9.74
N HIS A 38 -2.46 -6.42 8.77
CA HIS A 38 -2.69 -4.99 9.02
C HIS A 38 -4.04 -4.78 9.73
N SER A 39 -5.10 -5.46 9.26
CA SER A 39 -6.42 -5.41 9.90
C SER A 39 -6.43 -5.98 11.32
N ALA A 40 -5.50 -6.88 11.63
CA ALA A 40 -5.31 -7.45 12.96
C ALA A 40 -4.35 -6.65 13.86
N GLY A 41 -3.77 -5.54 13.35
CA GLY A 41 -2.79 -4.71 14.06
C GLY A 41 -1.36 -5.25 14.03
N ASP A 42 -1.08 -6.30 13.27
CA ASP A 42 0.26 -6.81 13.02
C ASP A 42 0.90 -6.06 11.83
N ASP A 43 1.30 -4.80 12.09
CA ASP A 43 1.83 -3.93 11.05
C ASP A 43 3.21 -4.37 10.54
N GLU A 44 4.09 -4.88 11.41
CA GLU A 44 5.40 -5.43 10.99
C GLU A 44 5.21 -6.63 10.06
N GLY A 45 4.38 -7.60 10.48
CA GLY A 45 4.10 -8.77 9.66
C GLY A 45 3.38 -8.41 8.36
N ALA A 46 2.60 -7.33 8.33
CA ALA A 46 1.98 -6.81 7.11
C ALA A 46 3.01 -6.20 6.16
N ILE A 47 3.98 -5.44 6.67
CA ILE A 47 5.07 -4.86 5.88
C ILE A 47 5.90 -5.95 5.21
N ASP A 48 6.25 -7.01 5.94
CA ASP A 48 6.97 -8.15 5.40
C ASP A 48 6.21 -8.79 4.23
N ASP A 49 4.91 -9.02 4.42
CA ASP A 49 4.06 -9.65 3.42
C ASP A 49 3.84 -8.76 2.18
N TYR A 50 3.63 -7.46 2.35
CA TYR A 50 3.55 -6.53 1.22
C TYR A 50 4.88 -6.43 0.46
N THR A 51 5.99 -6.43 1.19
CA THR A 51 7.33 -6.39 0.59
C THR A 51 7.58 -7.62 -0.26
N GLU A 52 7.22 -8.80 0.24
CA GLU A 52 7.35 -10.04 -0.51
C GLU A 52 6.44 -10.08 -1.74
N ALA A 53 5.20 -9.61 -1.61
CA ALA A 53 4.28 -9.48 -2.75
C ALA A 53 4.85 -8.57 -3.86
N LEU A 54 5.40 -7.41 -3.48
CA LEU A 54 6.04 -6.48 -4.41
C LEU A 54 7.30 -7.07 -5.05
N ARG A 55 8.09 -7.84 -4.28
CA ARG A 55 9.31 -8.50 -4.76
C ARG A 55 9.01 -9.59 -5.80
N ILE A 56 8.00 -10.42 -5.54
CA ILE A 56 7.57 -11.48 -6.47
C ILE A 56 6.97 -10.87 -7.74
N GLY A 57 6.23 -9.77 -7.59
CA GLY A 57 5.64 -9.03 -8.69
C GLY A 57 4.11 -9.11 -8.68
N LEU A 58 3.49 -7.93 -8.59
CA LEU A 58 2.05 -7.75 -8.69
C LEU A 58 1.68 -7.17 -10.05
N ARG A 59 0.42 -7.37 -10.44
CA ARG A 59 -0.17 -6.58 -11.52
C ARG A 59 -0.21 -5.12 -11.07
N LYS A 60 -0.10 -4.19 -12.03
CA LYS A 60 0.10 -2.76 -11.72
C LYS A 60 -0.94 -2.17 -10.77
N ARG A 61 -2.20 -2.61 -10.85
CA ARG A 61 -3.26 -2.14 -9.94
C ARG A 61 -2.97 -2.57 -8.50
N GLU A 62 -2.71 -3.85 -8.30
CA GLU A 62 -2.42 -4.44 -6.99
C GLU A 62 -1.09 -3.93 -6.42
N GLU A 63 -0.08 -3.72 -7.26
CA GLU A 63 1.20 -3.12 -6.88
C GLU A 63 0.99 -1.75 -6.20
N LEU A 64 0.20 -0.87 -6.82
CA LEU A 64 -0.05 0.47 -6.26
C LEU A 64 -0.87 0.41 -4.97
N HIS A 65 -1.76 -0.56 -4.83
CA HIS A 65 -2.51 -0.78 -3.59
C HIS A 65 -1.62 -1.35 -2.49
N ALA A 66 -0.72 -2.28 -2.81
CA ALA A 66 0.26 -2.84 -1.89
C ALA A 66 1.22 -1.75 -1.38
N LEU A 67 1.71 -0.87 -2.25
CA LEU A 67 2.50 0.32 -1.84
C LEU A 67 1.69 1.22 -0.90
N GLY A 68 0.41 1.47 -1.21
CA GLY A 68 -0.44 2.31 -0.37
C GLY A 68 -0.67 1.73 1.02
N ASN A 69 -0.92 0.42 1.09
CA ASN A 69 -1.15 -0.27 2.36
C ASN A 69 0.15 -0.43 3.16
N ARG A 70 1.28 -0.70 2.49
CA ARG A 70 2.59 -0.74 3.16
C ARG A 70 2.99 0.63 3.70
N ALA A 71 2.75 1.72 2.96
CA ALA A 71 2.95 3.07 3.45
C ALA A 71 2.12 3.37 4.72
N MET A 72 0.90 2.84 4.81
CA MET A 72 0.07 2.97 6.02
C MET A 72 0.67 2.21 7.21
N ALA A 73 1.01 0.94 7.03
CA ALA A 73 1.61 0.13 8.09
C ALA A 73 2.94 0.74 8.57
N LEU A 74 3.79 1.17 7.64
CA LEU A 74 5.05 1.89 7.93
C LEU A 74 4.79 3.17 8.75
N ALA A 75 3.78 3.95 8.37
CA ALA A 75 3.41 5.15 9.10
C ALA A 75 2.91 4.87 10.53
N THR A 76 2.16 3.78 10.74
CA THR A 76 1.72 3.37 12.09
C THR A 76 2.93 3.07 12.98
N LEU A 77 3.98 2.48 12.42
CA LEU A 77 5.22 2.15 13.14
C LEU A 77 6.23 3.29 13.21
N GLY A 78 5.89 4.48 12.70
CA GLY A 78 6.79 5.64 12.71
C GLY A 78 7.91 5.61 11.65
N ARG A 79 7.87 4.65 10.72
CA ARG A 79 8.83 4.50 9.60
C ARG A 79 8.47 5.45 8.45
N TYR A 80 8.52 6.76 8.73
CA TYR A 80 7.94 7.79 7.86
C TYR A 80 8.68 7.95 6.53
N GLU A 81 10.00 7.83 6.51
CA GLU A 81 10.81 7.96 5.29
C GLU A 81 10.45 6.87 4.27
N GLU A 82 10.31 5.62 4.74
CA GLU A 82 9.90 4.49 3.90
C GLU A 82 8.45 4.66 3.40
N ALA A 83 7.55 5.13 4.26
CA ALA A 83 6.18 5.43 3.86
C ALA A 83 6.10 6.55 2.80
N ILE A 84 6.97 7.55 2.88
CA ILE A 84 7.11 8.62 1.88
C ILE A 84 7.61 8.05 0.55
N MET A 85 8.55 7.11 0.57
CA MET A 85 9.05 6.44 -0.63
C MET A 85 7.95 5.65 -1.34
N ASP A 86 7.12 4.92 -0.59
CA ASP A 86 5.99 4.18 -1.16
C ASP A 86 4.94 5.12 -1.78
N CYS A 87 4.60 6.22 -1.10
CA CYS A 87 3.70 7.23 -1.67
C CYS A 87 4.27 7.88 -2.94
N THR A 88 5.59 8.14 -2.96
CA THR A 88 6.30 8.70 -4.12
C THR A 88 6.22 7.75 -5.30
N SER A 89 6.43 6.45 -5.08
CA SER A 89 6.33 5.43 -6.12
C SER A 89 4.93 5.38 -6.75
N ILE A 90 3.87 5.61 -5.97
CA ILE A 90 2.49 5.71 -6.50
C ILE A 90 2.31 6.97 -7.36
N ILE A 91 2.85 8.10 -6.90
CA ILE A 91 2.73 9.39 -7.60
C ILE A 91 3.48 9.35 -8.93
N ASP A 92 4.71 8.83 -8.93
CA ASP A 92 5.56 8.73 -10.13
C ASP A 92 4.99 7.76 -11.17
N ALA A 93 4.21 6.77 -10.73
CA ALA A 93 3.49 5.86 -11.63
C ALA A 93 2.31 6.54 -12.37
N LEU A 94 1.92 7.75 -11.98
CA LEU A 94 0.84 8.54 -12.59
C LEU A 94 -0.42 7.72 -12.92
N PRO A 95 -1.02 7.01 -11.92
CA PRO A 95 -2.16 6.16 -12.18
C PRO A 95 -3.35 6.97 -12.69
N LYS A 96 -4.08 6.40 -13.66
CA LYS A 96 -5.34 6.99 -14.16
C LYS A 96 -6.39 7.16 -13.05
N ASN A 97 -6.28 6.37 -11.98
CA ASN A 97 -7.14 6.50 -10.80
C ASN A 97 -6.75 7.77 -10.01
N LYS A 98 -7.43 8.88 -10.30
CA LYS A 98 -7.24 10.17 -9.61
C LYS A 98 -7.47 10.07 -8.10
N SER A 99 -8.38 9.21 -7.64
CA SER A 99 -8.66 9.04 -6.21
C SER A 99 -7.45 8.43 -5.48
N LEU A 100 -6.83 7.41 -6.09
CA LEU A 100 -5.59 6.81 -5.59
C LEU A 100 -4.44 7.82 -5.60
N LEU A 101 -4.25 8.55 -6.70
CA LEU A 101 -3.21 9.58 -6.81
C LEU A 101 -3.39 10.69 -5.77
N ARG A 102 -4.62 11.17 -5.58
CA ARG A 102 -4.97 12.16 -4.55
C ARG A 102 -4.67 11.64 -3.16
N THR A 103 -4.99 10.37 -2.89
CA THR A 103 -4.74 9.73 -1.59
C THR A 103 -3.24 9.63 -1.32
N ALA A 104 -2.43 9.27 -2.31
CA ALA A 104 -0.98 9.22 -2.19
C ALA A 104 -0.38 10.60 -1.87
N HIS A 105 -0.82 11.65 -2.56
CA HIS A 105 -0.41 13.03 -2.23
C HIS A 105 -0.81 13.43 -0.80
N LEU A 106 -2.05 13.22 -0.39
CA LEU A 106 -2.50 13.58 0.96
C LEU A 106 -1.71 12.84 2.05
N ARG A 107 -1.45 11.54 1.86
CA ARG A 107 -0.64 10.76 2.80
C ARG A 107 0.80 11.27 2.85
N ARG A 108 1.42 11.49 1.69
CA ARG A 108 2.79 12.02 1.63
C ARG A 108 2.88 13.42 2.25
N ALA A 109 1.84 14.24 2.10
CA ALA A 109 1.76 15.55 2.75
C ALA A 109 1.78 15.43 4.28
N GLU A 110 0.96 14.54 4.84
CA GLU A 110 0.91 14.30 6.28
C GLU A 110 2.26 13.78 6.81
N LEU A 111 2.87 12.83 6.12
CA LEU A 111 4.17 12.29 6.49
C LEU A 111 5.27 13.36 6.44
N ASN A 112 5.27 14.19 5.38
CA ASN A 112 6.20 15.32 5.26
C ASN A 112 6.01 16.36 6.37
N LYS A 113 4.79 16.58 6.87
CA LYS A 113 4.58 17.44 8.05
C LYS A 113 5.23 16.84 9.29
N ARG A 114 5.07 15.54 9.50
CA ARG A 114 5.64 14.81 10.66
C ARG A 114 7.16 14.81 10.66
N THR A 115 7.79 14.75 9.49
CA THR A 115 9.25 14.79 9.34
C THR A 115 9.80 16.23 9.23
N GLY A 116 8.96 17.26 9.41
CA GLY A 116 9.38 18.66 9.39
C GLY A 116 9.56 19.28 7.99
N ASN A 117 9.26 18.54 6.92
CA ASN A 117 9.32 19.03 5.54
C ASN A 117 8.03 19.76 5.13
N ALA A 118 7.79 20.92 5.73
CA ALA A 118 6.58 21.72 5.49
C ALA A 118 6.43 22.16 4.03
N GLN A 119 7.54 22.37 3.30
CA GLN A 119 7.48 22.73 1.89
C GLN A 119 6.92 21.60 1.03
N ALA A 120 7.46 20.39 1.18
CA ALA A 120 6.96 19.23 0.43
C ALA A 120 5.49 18.93 0.78
N ALA A 121 5.12 19.07 2.06
CA ALA A 121 3.73 18.90 2.48
C ALA A 121 2.74 19.85 1.81
N ARG A 122 3.13 21.12 1.63
CA ARG A 122 2.30 22.11 0.93
C ARG A 122 2.13 21.77 -0.54
N LEU A 123 3.21 21.38 -1.22
CA LEU A 123 3.18 20.99 -2.63
C LEU A 123 2.26 19.78 -2.85
N ASP A 124 2.36 18.77 -1.98
CA ASP A 124 1.50 17.59 -2.06
C ASP A 124 0.01 17.94 -1.82
N SER A 125 -0.28 18.83 -0.86
CA SER A 125 -1.66 19.26 -0.59
C SER A 125 -2.27 20.01 -1.78
N GLN A 126 -1.50 20.90 -2.42
CA GLN A 126 -1.92 21.61 -3.63
C GLN A 126 -2.18 20.65 -4.80
N ALA A 127 -1.31 19.65 -5.00
CA ALA A 127 -1.51 18.63 -6.02
C ALA A 127 -2.80 17.83 -5.78
N ALA A 128 -3.07 17.45 -4.52
CA ALA A 128 -4.29 16.75 -4.14
C ALA A 128 -5.58 17.57 -4.40
N GLU A 129 -5.54 18.88 -4.16
CA GLU A 129 -6.66 19.79 -4.44
C GLU A 129 -6.96 19.89 -5.93
N GLN A 130 -5.93 20.03 -6.77
CA GLN A 130 -6.08 20.10 -8.23
C GLN A 130 -6.72 18.84 -8.83
N LEU A 131 -6.50 17.68 -8.20
CA LEU A 131 -7.12 16.42 -8.61
C LEU A 131 -8.61 16.32 -8.28
N THR A 132 -9.12 17.19 -7.40
CA THR A 132 -10.55 17.23 -6.97
C THR A 132 -11.39 18.13 -7.89
N LEU A 133 -10.76 19.10 -8.54
CA LEU A 133 -11.43 20.18 -9.30
C LEU A 133 -11.76 19.82 -10.77
N ARG A 134 -11.63 18.56 -11.19
CA ARG A 134 -11.80 18.14 -12.61
C ARG A 134 -12.44 16.78 -12.80
#